data_AF-A0A0B2X4Y2-F1
#
_entry.id   AF-A0A0B2X4Y2-F1
#
_cell.length_a   1.000
_cell.length_b   1.000
_cell.length_c   1.000
_cell.angle_alpha   90.00
_cell.angle_beta   90.00
_cell.angle_gamma   90.00
#
_symmetry.space_group_name_H-M   'P 1'
#
loop_
_entity.id
_entity.type
_entity.pdbx_description
1 polymer ?
#
loop_
_entity_poly.entity_id
_entity_poly.type
_entity_poly.pdbx_seq_one_letter_code
_entity_poly.pdbx_strand_id
1 'polypeptide(L)'
;MANYKAKELPPLPEQADLSGKGKDRPPVARPLVLPRQSPKYQATADEMRRQLGQLQEQNKTLCQSLRASDEENIMLRKQITAYKQYIEKQDSGLAEVIKAICSAFQGYRETVVEVTKQATMSEEIAQCEREAAGRLFPPQL
;
A
#
# COMPACT_ATOMS: atom_id res chain seq x y z
N MET A 1 0.48 -0.49 -22.75
CA MET A 1 -0.27 -0.44 -24.04
C MET A 1 0.35 -1.50 -24.95
N ALA A 2 -0.30 -2.64 -25.12
CA ALA A 2 0.23 -3.75 -25.93
C ALA A 2 -0.29 -3.64 -27.37
N ASN A 3 0.66 -3.52 -28.30
CA ASN A 3 0.45 -3.32 -29.73
C ASN A 3 0.33 -4.69 -30.40
N TYR A 4 -0.90 -5.16 -30.65
CA TYR A 4 -1.13 -6.39 -31.39
C TYR A 4 -1.07 -6.10 -32.90
N LYS A 5 0.13 -6.24 -33.47
CA LYS A 5 0.31 -6.32 -34.91
C LYS A 5 -0.54 -7.47 -35.45
N ALA A 6 -1.38 -7.12 -36.42
CA ALA A 6 -2.12 -8.03 -37.28
C ALA A 6 -1.18 -9.13 -37.79
N LYS A 7 -1.36 -10.35 -37.29
CA LYS A 7 -0.80 -11.54 -37.90
C LYS A 7 -1.72 -11.93 -39.04
N GLU A 8 -1.14 -11.84 -40.22
CA GLU A 8 -1.59 -12.29 -41.53
C GLU A 8 -2.60 -13.44 -41.46
N LEU A 9 -3.80 -13.16 -41.98
CA LEU A 9 -4.71 -14.22 -42.41
C LEU A 9 -4.09 -14.92 -43.62
N PRO A 10 -4.10 -16.26 -43.71
CA PRO A 10 -3.64 -16.96 -44.90
C PRO A 10 -4.51 -16.54 -46.10
N PRO A 11 -3.93 -16.38 -47.30
CA PRO A 11 -4.68 -15.93 -48.46
C PRO A 11 -5.79 -16.94 -48.79
N LEU A 12 -7.00 -16.42 -48.99
CA LEU A 12 -8.12 -17.19 -49.54
C LEU A 12 -7.71 -17.67 -50.94
N PRO A 13 -8.03 -18.92 -51.32
CA PRO A 13 -7.68 -19.43 -52.64
C PRO A 13 -8.36 -18.58 -53.71
N GLU A 14 -7.55 -18.08 -54.66
CA GLU A 14 -7.98 -17.27 -55.78
C GLU A 14 -9.13 -17.96 -56.52
N GLN A 15 -10.23 -17.24 -56.72
CA GLN A 15 -11.31 -17.70 -57.58
C GLN A 15 -10.73 -17.80 -58.99
N ALA A 16 -10.54 -19.04 -59.47
CA ALA A 16 -10.10 -19.30 -60.81
C ALA A 16 -11.11 -18.72 -61.81
N ASP A 17 -10.70 -17.69 -62.52
CA ASP A 17 -11.39 -17.15 -63.70
C ASP A 17 -11.52 -18.24 -64.76
N LEU A 18 -12.69 -18.86 -64.84
CA LEU A 18 -13.03 -19.79 -65.92
C LEU A 18 -13.57 -19.00 -67.12
N SER A 19 -12.72 -18.20 -67.76
CA SER A 19 -12.92 -17.70 -69.12
C SER A 19 -12.02 -18.45 -70.09
N GLY A 20 -12.38 -19.70 -70.38
CA GLY A 20 -11.73 -20.52 -71.39
C GLY A 20 -12.78 -21.30 -72.18
N LYS A 21 -13.01 -20.90 -73.43
CA LYS A 21 -13.84 -21.66 -74.37
C LYS A 21 -13.16 -22.99 -74.68
N GLY A 22 -13.58 -24.06 -74.00
CA GLY A 22 -13.23 -25.44 -74.32
C GLY A 22 -14.49 -26.29 -74.23
N LYS A 23 -14.88 -26.92 -75.34
CA LYS A 23 -15.95 -27.90 -75.39
C LYS A 23 -15.50 -29.14 -74.62
N ASP A 24 -15.91 -29.27 -73.36
CA ASP A 24 -16.05 -30.55 -72.67
C ASP A 24 -17.01 -30.38 -71.50
N ARG A 25 -18.04 -31.23 -71.44
CA ARG A 25 -19.03 -31.21 -70.34
C ARG A 25 -18.31 -31.50 -69.02
N PRO A 26 -18.50 -30.71 -67.95
CA PRO A 26 -18.04 -31.12 -66.64
C PRO A 26 -18.89 -32.32 -66.17
N PRO A 27 -18.30 -33.34 -65.53
CA PRO A 27 -19.08 -34.38 -64.88
C PRO A 27 -19.94 -33.70 -63.81
N VAL A 28 -21.24 -34.01 -63.82
CA VAL A 28 -22.19 -33.55 -62.81
C VAL A 28 -21.58 -33.77 -61.43
N ALA A 29 -21.28 -32.67 -60.73
CA ALA A 29 -20.79 -32.74 -59.37
C ALA A 29 -21.82 -33.53 -58.55
N ARG A 30 -21.48 -34.76 -58.17
CA ARG A 30 -22.23 -35.48 -57.15
C ARG A 30 -22.31 -34.56 -55.94
N PRO A 31 -23.49 -34.35 -55.34
CA PRO A 31 -23.57 -33.62 -54.09
C PRO A 31 -22.57 -34.27 -53.13
N LEU A 32 -21.63 -33.50 -52.62
CA LEU A 32 -20.86 -33.88 -51.44
C LEU A 32 -21.89 -34.04 -50.33
N VAL A 33 -22.41 -35.26 -50.19
CA VAL A 33 -23.21 -35.64 -49.03
C VAL A 33 -22.23 -35.55 -47.87
N LEU A 34 -22.30 -34.42 -47.14
CA LEU A 34 -21.61 -34.28 -45.86
C LEU A 34 -21.92 -35.55 -45.07
N PRO A 35 -20.89 -36.29 -44.60
CA PRO A 35 -21.12 -37.47 -43.78
C PRO A 35 -22.04 -37.03 -42.64
N ARG A 36 -23.19 -37.70 -42.50
CA ARG A 36 -24.09 -37.48 -41.36
C ARG A 36 -23.20 -37.47 -40.12
N GLN A 37 -23.15 -36.33 -39.44
CA GLN A 37 -22.29 -36.14 -38.26
C GLN A 37 -22.54 -37.33 -37.35
N SER A 38 -21.50 -38.16 -37.15
CA SER A 38 -21.68 -39.35 -36.34
C SER A 38 -22.12 -38.90 -34.93
N PRO A 39 -23.04 -39.60 -34.25
CA PRO A 39 -23.52 -39.20 -32.92
C PRO A 39 -22.39 -38.94 -31.91
N LYS A 40 -21.22 -39.55 -32.12
CA LYS A 40 -20.01 -39.33 -31.31
C LYS A 40 -19.46 -37.90 -31.46
N TYR A 41 -19.45 -37.33 -32.66
CA TYR A 41 -18.97 -35.95 -32.88
C TYR A 41 -19.91 -34.92 -32.25
N GLN A 42 -21.22 -35.14 -32.33
CA GLN A 42 -22.22 -34.28 -31.70
C GLN A 42 -22.03 -34.26 -30.18
N ALA A 43 -21.90 -35.44 -29.56
CA ALA A 43 -21.67 -35.58 -28.13
C ALA A 43 -20.36 -34.91 -27.67
N THR A 44 -19.29 -35.04 -28.43
CA THR A 44 -18.02 -34.35 -28.13
C THR A 44 -18.15 -32.83 -28.25
N ALA A 45 -18.85 -32.32 -29.27
CA ALA A 45 -19.07 -30.89 -29.44
C ALA A 45 -19.92 -30.29 -28.30
N ASP A 46 -20.95 -31.00 -27.86
CA ASP A 46 -21.79 -30.57 -26.74
C ASP A 46 -21.03 -30.61 -25.41
N GLU A 47 -20.16 -31.59 -25.20
CA GLU A 47 -19.26 -31.63 -24.03
C GLU A 47 -18.25 -30.47 -24.05
N MET A 48 -17.60 -30.18 -25.18
CA MET A 48 -16.70 -29.03 -25.29
C MET A 48 -17.44 -27.71 -25.02
N ARG A 49 -18.68 -27.56 -25.51
CA ARG A 49 -19.50 -26.36 -25.26
C ARG A 49 -19.82 -26.22 -23.76
N ARG A 50 -20.11 -27.33 -23.07
CA ARG A 50 -20.32 -27.35 -21.61
C ARG A 50 -19.07 -26.93 -20.86
N GLN A 51 -17.91 -27.52 -21.20
CA GLN A 51 -16.62 -27.18 -20.56
C GLN A 51 -16.23 -25.72 -20.79
N LEU A 52 -16.44 -25.20 -22.00
CA LEU A 52 -16.20 -23.79 -22.30
C LEU A 52 -17.08 -22.87 -21.44
N GLY A 53 -18.36 -23.20 -21.28
CA GLY A 53 -19.27 -22.46 -20.39
C GLY A 53 -18.81 -22.47 -18.93
N GLN A 54 -18.37 -23.63 -18.43
CA GLN A 54 -17.83 -23.74 -17.07
C GLN A 54 -16.56 -22.91 -16.87
N LEU A 55 -15.63 -22.95 -17.83
CA LEU A 55 -14.40 -22.15 -17.79
C LEU A 55 -14.70 -20.65 -17.86
N GLN A 56 -15.68 -20.23 -18.66
CA GLN A 56 -16.11 -18.83 -18.72
C GLN A 56 -16.67 -18.35 -17.38
N GLU A 57 -17.49 -19.16 -16.72
CA GLU A 57 -18.04 -18.79 -15.41
C GLU A 57 -16.94 -18.74 -14.34
N GLN A 58 -16.05 -19.74 -14.31
CA GLN A 58 -14.89 -19.73 -13.39
C GLN A 58 -14.01 -18.49 -13.60
N ASN A 59 -13.74 -18.12 -14.85
CA ASN A 59 -12.95 -16.95 -15.17
C ASN A 59 -13.63 -15.66 -14.66
N LYS A 60 -14.94 -15.54 -14.86
CA LYS A 60 -15.73 -14.42 -14.35
C LYS A 60 -15.69 -14.33 -12.83
N THR A 61 -15.85 -15.45 -12.12
CA THR A 61 -15.74 -15.49 -10.65
C THR A 61 -14.35 -15.07 -10.18
N LEU A 62 -13.29 -15.57 -10.82
CA LEU A 62 -11.91 -15.20 -10.48
C LEU A 62 -11.66 -13.71 -10.72
N CYS A 63 -12.14 -13.14 -11.83
CA CYS A 63 -12.03 -11.71 -12.09
C CYS A 63 -12.74 -10.86 -11.03
N GLN A 64 -13.91 -11.30 -10.56
CA GLN A 64 -14.63 -10.61 -9.49
C GLN A 64 -13.89 -10.69 -8.16
N SER A 65 -13.39 -11.88 -7.80
CA SER A 65 -12.60 -12.08 -6.58
C SER A 65 -11.30 -11.27 -6.59
N LEU A 66 -10.61 -11.21 -7.74
CA LEU A 66 -9.40 -10.42 -7.89
C LEU A 66 -9.67 -8.93 -7.68
N ARG A 67 -10.75 -8.39 -8.26
CA ARG A 67 -11.14 -6.99 -8.04
C ARG A 67 -11.46 -6.69 -6.59
N ALA A 68 -12.22 -7.56 -5.93
CA ALA A 68 -12.52 -7.39 -4.50
C ALA A 68 -11.24 -7.41 -3.65
N SER A 69 -10.30 -8.30 -3.96
CA SER A 69 -9.01 -8.36 -3.28
C SER A 69 -8.16 -7.11 -3.55
N ASP A 70 -8.14 -6.58 -4.77
CA ASP A 70 -7.44 -5.34 -5.11
C ASP A 70 -8.02 -4.14 -4.34
N GLU A 71 -9.34 -4.05 -4.23
CA GLU A 71 -10.03 -3.01 -3.46
C GLU A 71 -9.67 -3.08 -1.96
N GLU A 72 -9.69 -4.28 -1.39
CA GLU A 72 -9.25 -4.52 -0.01
C GLU A 72 -7.78 -4.14 0.17
N ASN A 73 -6.90 -4.51 -0.77
CA ASN A 73 -5.48 -4.17 -0.71
C ASN A 73 -5.26 -2.64 -0.74
N ILE A 74 -6.01 -1.92 -1.57
CA ILE A 74 -5.98 -0.45 -1.61
C ILE A 74 -6.42 0.13 -0.26
N MET A 75 -7.49 -0.39 0.34
CA MET A 75 -7.95 0.07 1.66
C MET A 75 -6.91 -0.18 2.75
N LEU A 76 -6.33 -1.38 2.81
CA LEU A 76 -5.29 -1.71 3.78
C LEU A 76 -4.05 -0.83 3.61
N ARG A 77 -3.61 -0.56 2.37
CA ARG A 77 -2.49 0.37 2.12
C ARG A 77 -2.77 1.78 2.63
N LYS A 78 -4.00 2.29 2.44
CA LYS A 78 -4.42 3.58 3.00
C LYS A 78 -4.38 3.58 4.52
N GLN A 79 -4.90 2.54 5.17
CA GLN A 79 -4.85 2.42 6.63
C GLN A 79 -3.41 2.35 7.16
N ILE A 80 -2.53 1.54 6.54
CA ILE A 80 -1.11 1.46 6.90
C ILE A 80 -0.45 2.84 6.81
N THR A 81 -0.76 3.60 5.76
CA THR A 81 -0.20 4.94 5.58
C THR A 81 -0.68 5.89 6.68
N ALA A 82 -1.97 5.86 7.03
CA ALA A 82 -2.53 6.66 8.10
C ALA A 82 -1.90 6.31 9.46
N TYR A 83 -1.71 5.02 9.75
CA TYR A 83 -1.06 4.58 11.00
C TYR A 83 0.40 5.02 11.07
N LYS A 84 1.15 4.96 9.96
CA LYS A 84 2.53 5.47 9.93
C LYS A 84 2.59 6.95 10.28
N GLN A 85 1.73 7.77 9.66
CA GLN A 85 1.66 9.21 9.95
C GLN A 85 1.27 9.48 11.42
N TYR A 86 0.37 8.66 11.97
CA TYR A 86 -0.02 8.77 13.37
C TYR A 86 1.15 8.48 14.32
N ILE A 87 1.91 7.40 14.06
CA ILE A 87 3.09 7.04 14.85
C ILE A 87 4.16 8.14 14.77
N GLU A 88 4.46 8.64 13.58
CA GLU A 88 5.42 9.74 13.39
C GLU A 88 5.02 10.99 14.20
N LYS A 89 3.73 11.31 14.22
CA LYS A 89 3.20 12.43 15.02
C LYS A 89 3.33 12.17 16.52
N GLN A 90 3.06 10.94 16.98
CA GLN A 90 3.24 10.58 18.38
C GLN A 90 4.71 10.64 18.80
N ASP A 91 5.64 10.16 17.97
CA ASP A 91 7.08 10.20 18.25
C ASP A 91 7.58 11.65 18.34
N SER A 92 7.13 12.53 17.44
CA SER A 92 7.43 13.96 17.51
C SER A 92 6.87 14.59 18.79
N GLY A 93 5.62 14.29 19.15
CA GLY A 93 5.01 14.80 20.38
C GLY A 93 5.73 14.30 21.64
N LEU A 94 6.15 13.04 21.65
CA LEU A 94 6.92 12.47 22.76
C LEU A 94 8.28 13.17 22.90
N ALA A 95 8.97 13.44 21.79
CA ALA A 95 10.24 14.17 21.81
C ALA A 95 10.08 15.59 22.38
N GLU A 96 9.00 16.29 22.03
CA GLU A 96 8.68 17.60 22.60
C GLU A 96 8.41 17.54 24.11
N VAL A 97 7.63 16.55 24.55
CA VAL A 97 7.34 16.35 25.98
C VAL A 97 8.63 16.04 26.75
N ILE A 98 9.48 15.15 26.23
CA ILE A 98 10.78 14.85 26.85
C ILE A 98 11.63 16.11 26.93
N LYS A 99 11.71 16.90 25.86
CA LYS A 99 12.45 18.16 25.84
C LYS A 99 11.93 19.13 26.91
N ALA A 100 10.61 19.29 27.00
CA ALA A 100 9.98 20.16 27.99
C ALA A 100 10.29 19.70 29.44
N ILE A 101 10.23 18.39 29.70
CA ILE A 101 10.59 17.80 30.99
C ILE A 101 12.05 18.08 31.32
N CYS A 102 12.98 17.81 30.39
CA CYS A 102 14.39 18.08 30.59
C CYS A 102 14.67 19.56 30.88
N SER A 103 14.04 20.47 30.13
CA SER A 103 14.16 21.92 30.37
C SER A 103 13.60 22.33 31.73
N ALA A 104 12.46 21.78 32.16
CA ALA A 104 11.88 22.06 33.46
C ALA A 104 12.79 21.58 34.61
N PHE A 105 13.37 20.38 34.50
CA PHE A 105 14.34 19.88 35.48
C PHE A 105 15.61 20.73 35.53
N GLN A 106 16.10 21.19 34.38
CA GLN A 106 17.25 22.08 34.33
C GLN A 106 16.95 23.42 35.02
N GLY A 107 15.82 24.06 34.71
CA GLY A 107 15.41 25.31 35.36
C GLY A 107 15.18 25.15 36.86
N TYR A 108 14.61 24.02 37.29
CA TYR A 108 14.49 23.68 38.72
C TYR A 108 15.86 23.59 39.40
N ARG A 109 16.81 22.87 38.78
CA ARG A 109 18.17 22.73 39.30
C ARG A 109 18.87 24.09 39.45
N GLU A 110 18.76 24.95 38.44
CA GLU A 110 19.33 26.31 38.48
C GLU A 110 18.72 27.14 39.61
N THR A 111 17.39 27.06 39.77
CA THR A 111 16.68 27.75 40.85
C THR A 111 17.12 27.28 42.23
N VAL A 112 17.24 25.96 42.44
CA VAL A 112 17.69 25.39 43.73
C VAL A 112 19.12 25.82 44.04
N VAL A 113 20.02 25.88 43.05
CA VAL A 113 21.39 26.35 43.24
C VAL A 113 21.41 27.82 43.68
N GLU A 114 20.65 28.69 43.02
CA GLU A 114 20.57 30.11 43.37
C GLU A 114 19.96 30.34 44.76
N VAL A 115 18.87 29.63 45.09
CA VAL A 115 18.25 29.72 46.43
C VAL A 115 19.22 29.26 47.51
N THR A 116 19.95 28.17 47.26
CA THR A 116 20.94 27.64 48.22
C THR A 116 22.07 28.65 48.43
N LYS A 117 22.57 29.28 47.35
CA LYS A 117 23.61 30.31 47.42
C LYS A 117 23.14 31.57 48.18
N GLN A 118 21.90 31.99 47.97
CA GLN A 118 21.32 33.10 48.73
C GLN A 118 21.16 32.76 50.21
N ALA A 119 20.76 31.53 50.54
CA ALA A 119 20.66 31.08 51.92
C ALA A 119 22.03 31.09 52.62
N THR A 120 23.08 30.56 51.97
CA THR A 120 24.44 30.56 52.53
C THR A 120 24.96 31.99 52.74
N MET A 121 24.79 32.89 51.76
CA MET A 121 25.20 34.29 51.92
C MET A 121 24.43 35.00 53.04
N SER A 122 23.14 34.71 53.20
CA SER A 122 22.33 35.30 54.27
C SER A 122 22.79 34.83 55.65
N GLU A 123 23.20 33.57 55.77
CA GLU A 123 23.72 33.00 57.02
C GLU A 123 25.10 33.56 57.38
N GLU A 124 25.98 33.74 56.38
CA GLU A 124 27.27 34.42 56.55
C GLU A 124 27.11 35.86 57.05
N ILE A 125 26.17 36.63 56.49
CA ILE A 125 25.86 37.99 56.93
C ILE A 125 25.36 37.97 58.38
N ALA A 126 24.40 37.11 58.71
CA ALA A 126 23.85 37.00 60.06
C ALA A 126 24.92 36.55 61.08
N GLN A 127 25.92 35.78 60.67
CA GLN A 127 27.06 35.44 61.51
C GLN A 127 27.98 36.64 61.74
N CYS A 128 28.35 37.39 60.70
CA CYS A 128 29.15 38.61 60.85
C CYS A 128 28.46 39.65 61.76
N GLU A 129 27.14 39.82 61.65
CA GLU A 129 26.38 40.72 62.52
C GLU A 129 26.42 40.28 63.99
N ARG A 130 26.26 38.97 64.26
CA ARG A 130 26.39 38.42 65.62
C ARG A 130 27.80 38.62 66.20
N GLU A 131 28.83 38.38 65.40
CA GLU A 131 30.23 38.60 65.82
C GLU A 131 30.52 40.08 66.08
N ALA A 132 30.01 40.99 65.24
CA ALA A 132 30.14 42.42 65.45
C ALA A 132 29.43 42.88 66.74
N ALA A 133 28.20 42.41 66.98
CA ALA A 133 27.45 42.72 68.19
C ALA A 133 28.14 42.21 69.46
N GLY A 134 28.71 41.00 69.44
CA GLY A 134 29.46 40.42 70.55
C GLY A 134 30.76 41.18 70.87
N ARG A 135 31.38 41.83 69.88
CA ARG A 135 32.54 42.73 70.10
C ARG A 135 32.14 44.09 70.69
N LEU A 136 30.96 44.59 70.33
CA LEU A 136 30.43 45.88 70.83
C LEU A 136 29.88 45.77 72.26
N PHE A 137 29.34 44.62 72.64
CA PHE A 137 28.83 44.36 73.99
C PHE A 137 29.48 43.09 74.58
N PRO A 138 30.76 43.17 74.99
CA PRO A 138 31.42 42.03 75.63
C PRO A 138 30.73 41.69 76.95
N PRO A 139 30.59 40.40 77.29
CA PRO A 139 29.94 40.00 78.54
C PRO A 139 30.73 40.55 79.73
N GLN A 140 30.04 41.26 80.63
CA GLN A 140 30.63 41.71 81.88
C GLN A 140 30.75 40.51 82.83
N LEU A 141 31.99 40.20 83.23
CA LEU A 141 32.36 39.19 84.22
C LEU A 141 31.82 39.54 85.61
#